data_AF-A0A1A8CFB5-F1
#
_entry.id   AF-A0A1A8CFB5-F1
#
_cell.length_a   1.000
_cell.length_b   1.000
_cell.length_c   1.000
_cell.angle_alpha   90.00
_cell.angle_beta   90.00
_cell.angle_gamma   90.00
#
_symmetry.space_group_name_H-M   'P 1'
#
loop_
_entity.id
_entity.type
_entity.pdbx_description
1 polymer ?
#
loop_
_entity_poly.entity_id
_entity_poly.type
_entity_poly.pdbx_seq_one_letter_code
_entity_poly.pdbx_strand_id
1 'polypeptide(L)'
;LIPSTDSNFFKINTLTGVISTTRWFTRVSQDVFNLAILEVDSNLTAKVQVTIEDSNDNTPTFAQTFYEVFVNESVPIGTNVLTVSALDEDKGENGYITYSIYNLYPL
;
A
#
# COMPACT_ATOMS: atom_id res chain seq x y z
N LEU A 1 5.33 -13.95 24.72
CA LEU A 1 4.25 -14.11 23.72
C LEU A 1 3.75 -15.55 23.81
N ILE A 2 2.44 -15.74 23.84
CA ILE A 2 1.85 -17.08 23.75
C ILE A 2 2.06 -17.58 22.31
N PRO A 3 2.62 -18.78 22.10
CA PRO A 3 2.85 -19.32 20.77
C PRO A 3 1.56 -19.44 19.95
N SER A 4 1.60 -18.92 18.74
CA SER A 4 0.56 -18.98 17.71
C SER A 4 1.20 -18.85 16.32
N THR A 5 0.43 -19.07 15.26
CA THR A 5 0.86 -18.81 13.87
C THR A 5 1.35 -17.37 13.69
N ASP A 6 0.59 -16.42 14.23
CA ASP A 6 0.85 -14.98 14.14
C ASP A 6 2.08 -14.58 14.97
N SER A 7 2.29 -15.22 16.14
CA SER A 7 3.41 -14.90 17.02
C SER A 7 4.78 -15.13 16.38
N ASN A 8 4.88 -15.98 15.35
CA ASN A 8 6.14 -16.27 14.66
C ASN A 8 6.73 -15.07 13.91
N PHE A 9 5.91 -14.05 13.63
CA PHE A 9 6.30 -12.83 12.93
C PHE A 9 6.83 -11.74 13.87
N PHE A 10 6.72 -11.96 15.18
CA PHE A 10 7.03 -10.96 16.19
C PHE A 10 7.88 -11.53 17.32
N LYS A 11 8.62 -10.66 17.98
CA LYS A 11 9.30 -10.95 19.24
C LYS A 11 8.94 -9.87 20.24
N ILE A 12 8.86 -10.23 21.52
CA ILE A 12 8.71 -9.27 22.61
C ILE A 12 9.97 -9.30 23.46
N ASN A 13 10.51 -8.12 23.78
CA ASN A 13 11.52 -8.00 24.82
C ASN A 13 10.84 -8.16 26.18
N THR A 14 11.22 -9.18 26.95
CA THR A 14 10.58 -9.51 28.23
C THR A 14 10.89 -8.52 29.35
N LEU A 15 11.95 -7.71 29.21
CA LEU A 15 12.31 -6.68 30.18
C LEU A 15 11.64 -5.34 29.89
N THR A 16 11.48 -4.98 28.61
CA THR A 16 10.97 -3.66 28.19
C THR A 16 9.54 -3.67 27.64
N GLY A 17 8.99 -4.84 27.32
CA GLY A 17 7.68 -4.97 26.68
C GLY A 17 7.64 -4.59 25.20
N VAL A 18 8.77 -4.16 24.61
CA VAL A 18 8.83 -3.75 23.20
C VAL A 18 8.57 -4.95 22.29
N ILE A 19 7.58 -4.82 21.42
CA ILE A 19 7.29 -5.77 20.35
C ILE A 19 8.05 -5.32 19.09
N SER A 20 8.72 -6.25 18.42
CA SER A 20 9.44 -5.98 17.19
C SER A 20 9.15 -7.08 16.18
N THR A 21 9.21 -6.74 14.90
CA THR A 21 9.09 -7.68 13.80
C THR A 21 10.33 -8.59 13.74
N THR A 22 10.15 -9.82 13.26
CA THR A 22 11.25 -10.78 13.05
C THR A 22 11.53 -11.05 11.57
N ARG A 23 10.64 -10.60 10.68
CA ARG A 23 10.67 -10.84 9.24
C ARG A 23 10.13 -9.62 8.48
N TRP A 24 10.39 -9.56 7.19
CA TRP A 24 9.78 -8.59 6.28
C TRP A 24 8.39 -9.07 5.86
N PHE A 25 7.46 -8.12 5.70
CA PHE A 25 6.05 -8.41 5.38
C PHE A 25 5.74 -8.36 3.88
N THR A 26 6.74 -8.19 3.02
CA THR A 26 6.60 -8.02 1.55
C THR A 26 6.00 -9.21 0.80
N ARG A 27 5.78 -10.36 1.47
CA ARG A 27 5.22 -11.58 0.86
C ARG A 27 4.08 -12.19 1.68
N VAL A 28 3.51 -11.42 2.59
CA VAL A 28 2.48 -11.90 3.50
C VAL A 28 1.14 -11.33 3.06
N SER A 29 0.20 -12.20 2.70
CA SER A 29 -1.15 -11.80 2.27
C SER A 29 -2.10 -11.48 3.44
N GLN A 30 -1.57 -11.34 4.65
CA GLN A 30 -2.31 -11.11 5.88
C GLN A 30 -1.98 -9.70 6.40
N ASP A 31 -3.00 -8.86 6.47
CA ASP A 31 -2.87 -7.46 6.91
C ASP A 31 -3.04 -7.30 8.43
N VAL A 32 -3.58 -8.31 9.13
CA VAL A 32 -3.90 -8.23 10.57
C VAL A 32 -3.39 -9.44 11.33
N PHE A 33 -2.64 -9.21 12.41
CA PHE A 33 -2.09 -10.23 13.30
C PHE A 33 -2.62 -10.06 14.73
N ASN A 34 -3.00 -11.17 15.35
CA ASN A 34 -3.52 -11.19 16.72
C ASN A 34 -2.53 -11.88 17.65
N LEU A 35 -1.96 -11.11 18.57
CA LEU A 35 -0.99 -11.57 19.55
C LEU A 35 -1.64 -11.68 20.93
N ALA A 36 -1.25 -12.71 21.67
CA ALA A 36 -1.57 -12.84 23.08
C ALA A 36 -0.28 -12.79 23.90
N ILE A 37 -0.25 -11.92 24.91
CA ILE A 37 0.86 -11.74 25.83
C ILE A 37 0.44 -12.34 27.16
N LEU A 38 1.32 -13.12 27.76
CA LEU A 38 1.18 -13.65 29.11
C LEU A 38 2.24 -12.99 29.97
N GLU A 39 1.81 -12.40 31.08
CA GLU A 39 2.66 -12.05 32.20
C GLU A 39 2.66 -13.25 33.17
N VAL A 40 3.84 -13.74 33.53
CA VAL A 40 4.00 -15.06 34.17
C VAL A 40 3.71 -15.01 35.67
N ASP A 41 4.05 -13.92 36.36
CA ASP A 41 3.98 -13.86 37.82
C ASP A 41 2.53 -13.67 38.32
N SER A 42 1.75 -12.87 37.60
CA SER A 42 0.33 -12.56 37.87
C SER A 42 -0.64 -13.37 37.00
N ASN A 43 -0.13 -14.16 36.05
CA ASN A 43 -0.92 -14.97 35.11
C ASN A 43 -1.95 -14.13 34.33
N LEU A 44 -1.63 -12.85 34.09
CA LEU A 44 -2.48 -11.93 33.34
C LEU A 44 -2.22 -12.05 31.84
N THR A 45 -3.30 -11.94 31.06
CA THR A 45 -3.22 -12.00 29.60
C THR A 45 -3.68 -10.71 28.95
N ALA A 46 -2.94 -10.23 27.96
CA ALA A 46 -3.31 -9.10 27.12
C ALA A 46 -3.41 -9.53 25.65
N LYS A 47 -4.36 -8.94 24.91
CA LYS A 47 -4.49 -9.12 23.47
C LYS A 47 -3.98 -7.87 22.75
N VAL A 48 -3.14 -8.07 21.75
CA VAL A 48 -2.59 -7.00 20.91
C VAL A 48 -2.92 -7.31 19.47
N GLN A 49 -3.58 -6.38 18.79
CA GLN A 49 -3.83 -6.46 17.36
C GLN A 49 -2.79 -5.59 16.64
N VAL A 50 -2.09 -6.18 15.68
CA VAL A 50 -1.12 -5.48 14.83
C VAL A 50 -1.69 -5.45 13.42
N THR A 51 -1.87 -4.26 12.88
CA THR A 51 -2.27 -4.05 11.48
C THR A 51 -1.03 -3.63 10.70
N ILE A 52 -0.79 -4.28 9.57
CA ILE A 52 0.26 -3.91 8.62
C ILE A 52 -0.32 -2.89 7.66
N GLU A 53 0.30 -1.72 7.60
CA GLU A 53 -0.06 -0.68 6.66
C GLU A 53 0.63 -0.90 5.31
N ASP A 54 -0.06 -0.51 4.26
CA ASP A 54 0.45 -0.51 2.89
C ASP A 54 1.62 0.47 2.76
N SER A 55 2.67 0.07 2.06
CA SER A 55 3.79 0.95 1.73
C SER A 55 3.64 1.41 0.29
N ASN A 56 3.90 2.69 0.02
CA ASN A 56 3.92 3.22 -1.33
C ASN A 56 5.20 2.75 -2.04
N ASP A 57 5.18 1.53 -2.58
CA ASP A 57 6.32 0.89 -3.23
C ASP A 57 6.09 0.54 -4.70
N ASN A 58 4.89 0.84 -5.23
CA ASN A 58 4.59 0.77 -6.64
C ASN A 58 4.61 2.18 -7.26
N THR A 59 4.65 2.25 -8.59
CA THR A 59 4.64 3.54 -9.30
C THR A 59 3.56 3.48 -10.37
N PRO A 60 2.76 4.55 -10.54
CA PRO A 60 1.67 4.53 -11.50
C PRO A 60 2.17 4.22 -12.92
N THR A 61 1.55 3.25 -13.57
CA THR A 61 1.92 2.79 -14.91
C THR A 61 0.77 3.02 -15.88
N PHE A 62 1.02 3.76 -16.97
CA PHE A 62 0.04 3.98 -18.03
C PHE A 62 -0.24 2.68 -18.82
N ALA A 63 -1.46 2.55 -19.33
CA ALA A 63 -1.84 1.40 -20.15
C ALA A 63 -1.06 1.29 -21.48
N GLN A 64 -0.53 2.42 -21.98
CA GLN A 64 0.30 2.48 -23.18
C GLN A 64 1.48 3.42 -22.93
N THR A 65 2.60 3.15 -23.61
CA THR A 65 3.79 4.01 -23.57
C THR A 65 3.64 5.25 -24.45
N PHE A 66 2.81 5.18 -25.49
CA PHE A 66 2.51 6.28 -26.41
C PHE A 66 1.01 6.26 -26.74
N TYR A 67 0.40 7.45 -26.76
CA TYR A 67 -0.98 7.64 -27.17
C TYR A 67 -1.00 8.58 -28.38
N GLU A 68 -1.63 8.16 -29.46
CA GLU A 68 -1.78 8.95 -30.69
C GLU A 68 -3.26 9.02 -31.08
N VAL A 69 -3.73 10.22 -31.45
CA VAL A 69 -5.09 10.44 -31.92
C VAL A 69 -5.10 11.57 -32.95
N PHE A 70 -5.93 11.42 -33.98
CA PHE A 70 -6.16 12.44 -34.99
C PHE A 70 -7.42 13.23 -34.65
N VAL A 71 -7.31 14.56 -34.60
CA VAL A 71 -8.42 15.45 -34.28
C VAL A 71 -8.67 16.37 -35.46
N ASN A 72 -9.93 16.51 -35.85
CA ASN A 72 -10.31 17.46 -36.90
C ASN A 72 -10.27 18.89 -36.34
N GLU A 73 -9.74 19.84 -37.10
CA GLU A 73 -9.70 21.25 -36.71
C GLU A 73 -11.09 21.87 -36.47
N SER A 74 -12.14 21.30 -37.06
CA SER A 74 -13.50 21.81 -36.94
C SER A 74 -14.22 21.39 -35.66
N VAL A 75 -13.59 20.63 -34.76
CA VAL A 75 -14.24 20.18 -33.52
C VAL A 75 -14.45 21.36 -32.56
N PRO A 76 -15.57 21.40 -31.83
CA PRO A 76 -15.84 22.48 -30.89
C PRO A 76 -14.91 22.45 -29.67
N ILE A 77 -14.75 23.61 -29.03
CA ILE A 77 -14.03 23.74 -27.76
C ILE A 77 -14.70 22.88 -26.69
N GLY A 78 -13.89 22.21 -25.86
CA GLY A 78 -14.38 21.31 -24.82
C GLY A 78 -14.61 19.87 -25.29
N THR A 79 -14.30 19.55 -26.55
CA THR A 79 -14.31 18.17 -27.05
C THR A 79 -13.31 17.32 -26.28
N ASN A 80 -13.75 16.19 -25.73
CA ASN A 80 -12.85 15.18 -25.16
C ASN A 80 -12.08 14.50 -26.30
N VAL A 81 -10.76 14.68 -26.31
CA VAL A 81 -9.86 14.15 -27.34
C VAL A 81 -9.36 12.75 -27.00
N LEU A 82 -8.91 12.57 -25.76
CA LEU A 82 -8.32 11.33 -25.27
C LEU A 82 -8.56 11.24 -23.77
N THR A 83 -8.91 10.04 -23.32
CA THR A 83 -8.92 9.68 -21.90
C THR A 83 -7.79 8.68 -21.66
N VAL A 84 -6.84 9.04 -20.82
CA VAL A 84 -5.75 8.15 -20.41
C VAL A 84 -6.01 7.60 -19.02
N SER A 85 -5.47 6.42 -18.74
CA SER A 85 -5.49 5.81 -17.41
C SER A 85 -4.12 5.23 -17.09
N ALA A 86 -3.72 5.41 -15.84
CA ALA A 86 -2.63 4.70 -15.20
C ALA A 86 -3.16 3.82 -14.07
N LEU A 87 -2.43 2.77 -13.76
CA LEU A 87 -2.70 1.83 -12.68
C LEU A 87 -1.54 1.88 -11.68
N ASP A 88 -1.89 1.92 -10.40
CA ASP A 88 -0.98 1.71 -9.29
C ASP A 88 -1.54 0.55 -8.45
N GLU A 89 -0.67 -0.37 -8.01
CA GLU A 89 -1.06 -1.57 -7.27
C GLU A 89 -1.10 -1.33 -5.74
N ASP A 90 -0.67 -0.15 -5.29
CA ASP A 90 -0.72 0.24 -3.88
C ASP A 90 -2.16 0.46 -3.37
N LYS A 91 -2.38 0.26 -2.07
CA LYS A 91 -3.72 0.34 -1.46
C LYS A 91 -4.03 1.77 -0.99
N GLY A 92 -5.30 2.15 -1.10
CA GLY A 92 -5.81 3.39 -0.52
C GLY A 92 -5.16 4.63 -1.13
N GLU A 93 -4.72 5.57 -0.29
CA GLU A 93 -4.14 6.84 -0.73
C GLU A 93 -2.80 6.67 -1.45
N ASN A 94 -2.05 5.59 -1.17
CA ASN A 94 -0.78 5.30 -1.85
C ASN A 94 -0.97 5.08 -3.35
N GLY A 95 -2.12 4.51 -3.75
CA GLY A 95 -2.48 4.29 -5.15
C GLY A 95 -3.27 5.44 -5.80
N TYR A 96 -3.39 6.60 -5.16
CA TYR A 96 -4.10 7.74 -5.75
C TYR A 96 -3.27 8.45 -6.82
N ILE A 97 -3.83 8.51 -8.03
CA ILE A 97 -3.14 9.04 -9.21
C ILE A 97 -3.66 10.43 -9.57
N THR A 98 -2.73 11.39 -9.69
CA THR A 98 -2.99 12.73 -10.22
C THR A 98 -2.34 12.90 -11.59
N TYR A 99 -3.10 13.36 -12.57
CA TYR A 99 -2.63 13.55 -13.95
C TYR A 99 -2.26 15.02 -14.19
N SER A 100 -1.20 15.25 -14.95
CA SER A 100 -0.82 16.57 -15.44
C SER A 100 -0.15 16.45 -16.80
N ILE A 101 -0.24 17.51 -17.60
CA ILE A 101 0.47 17.62 -18.87
C ILE A 101 1.74 18.44 -18.61
N TYR A 102 2.89 17.81 -18.72
CA TYR A 102 4.18 18.46 -18.42
C TYR A 102 4.62 19.41 -19.54
N ASN A 103 4.35 19.07 -20.80
CA ASN A 103 4.81 19.85 -21.93
C ASN A 103 3.78 19.85 -23.06
N LEU A 104 3.51 21.04 -23.59
CA LEU A 104 2.77 21.27 -24.81
C LEU A 104 3.73 22.00 -25.74
N TYR A 105 4.42 21.27 -26.61
CA TYR A 105 5.11 21.91 -27.71
C TYR A 105 4.06 22.31 -28.75
N PRO A 106 3.82 23.61 -28.97
CA PRO A 106 3.05 24.02 -30.13
C PRO A 106 3.85 23.66 -31.38
N LEU A 107 3.20 23.00 -32.33
CA LEU A 107 3.69 22.84 -33.69
C LEU A 107 3.75 24.21 -34.39
#